data_AF-A0AAW4U7F5-F1
#
_entry.id   AF-A0AAW4U7F5-F1
#
_cell.length_a   1.000
_cell.length_b   1.000
_cell.length_c   1.000
_cell.angle_alpha   90.00
_cell.angle_beta   90.00
_cell.angle_gamma   90.00
#
_symmetry.space_group_name_H-M   'P 1'
#
loop_
_entity.id
_entity.type
_entity.pdbx_description
1 polymer ?
#
loop_
_entity_poly.entity_id
_entity_poly.type
_entity_poly.pdbx_seq_one_letter_code
_entity_poly.pdbx_strand_id
1 'polypeptide(L)'
;MKFMRICLLVCGLMLAFVGVTYASSFSVSADKYGKVEGNGIEFSFSENNKTIQIAFLTKDNERYLIAGKDGEPIYAAKIPNVKYVRVKQVYDTETGKYAYIISGSINSMDDSDLSLLMGYDEQKEAWQLYVNPINYYNPLGKYAEANIYVENGELILAYRVMSLHPKAQEYHFFWDENSNWFGYKDYGIVQH
;
A
#
# COMPACT_ATOMS: atom_id res chain seq x y z
N MET A 1 -11.12 -52.84 22.62
CA MET A 1 -10.78 -52.44 21.23
C MET A 1 -11.76 -51.39 20.68
N LYS A 2 -11.89 -50.22 21.30
CA LYS A 2 -12.65 -49.06 20.77
C LYS A 2 -11.94 -47.71 20.93
N PHE A 3 -10.85 -47.65 21.71
CA PHE A 3 -10.07 -46.42 21.92
C PHE A 3 -8.92 -46.19 20.92
N MET A 4 -8.55 -47.22 20.15
CA MET A 4 -7.40 -47.14 19.22
C MET A 4 -7.73 -46.57 17.84
N ARG A 5 -9.00 -46.21 17.59
CA ARG A 5 -9.45 -45.62 16.32
C ARG A 5 -9.58 -44.10 16.36
N ILE A 6 -9.54 -43.48 17.54
CA ILE A 6 -9.65 -42.01 17.67
C ILE A 6 -8.28 -41.34 17.56
N CYS A 7 -7.19 -41.97 18.03
CA CYS A 7 -5.84 -41.41 17.91
C CYS A 7 -5.35 -41.33 16.44
N LEU A 8 -5.86 -42.18 15.55
CA LEU A 8 -5.49 -42.17 14.12
C LEU A 8 -6.28 -41.15 13.28
N LEU A 9 -7.33 -40.54 13.83
CA LEU A 9 -8.10 -39.48 13.16
C LEU A 9 -7.57 -38.07 13.46
N VAL A 10 -6.71 -37.92 14.48
CA VAL A 10 -6.15 -36.63 14.91
C VAL A 10 -4.77 -36.36 14.29
N CYS A 11 -4.08 -37.37 13.76
CA CYS A 11 -2.79 -37.21 13.06
C CYS A 11 -2.91 -36.90 11.56
N GLY A 12 -4.13 -36.82 11.01
CA GLY A 12 -4.39 -36.61 9.59
C GLY A 12 -4.62 -35.16 9.17
N LEU A 13 -4.52 -34.19 10.10
CA LEU A 13 -4.53 -32.76 9.77
C LEU A 13 -3.08 -32.25 9.69
N MET A 14 -2.26 -32.90 8.86
CA MET A 14 -1.05 -32.28 8.36
C MET A 14 -1.51 -31.05 7.56
N LEU A 15 -1.33 -29.88 8.18
CA LEU A 15 -1.41 -28.57 7.55
C LEU A 15 -0.60 -28.62 6.25
N ALA A 16 -1.29 -28.84 5.13
CA ALA A 16 -0.80 -28.36 3.86
C ALA A 16 -0.95 -26.84 3.92
N PHE A 17 0.04 -26.18 4.54
CA PHE A 17 0.39 -24.83 4.11
C PHE A 17 0.89 -25.00 2.68
N VAL A 18 -0.05 -25.02 1.73
CA VAL A 18 0.27 -24.76 0.35
C VAL A 18 0.86 -23.37 0.39
N GLY A 19 2.18 -23.28 0.24
CA GLY A 19 2.83 -21.99 0.09
C GLY A 19 2.16 -21.34 -1.11
N VAL A 20 1.31 -20.35 -0.84
CA VAL A 20 0.69 -19.59 -1.91
C VAL A 20 1.83 -18.80 -2.53
N THR A 21 2.40 -19.32 -3.60
CA THR A 21 3.24 -18.57 -4.51
C THR A 21 2.30 -17.65 -5.26
N TYR A 22 2.10 -16.44 -4.73
CA TYR A 22 1.47 -15.36 -5.48
C TYR A 22 2.39 -15.08 -6.66
N ALA A 23 1.88 -15.24 -7.88
CA ALA A 23 2.60 -14.78 -9.05
C ALA A 23 2.67 -13.24 -8.97
N SER A 24 3.76 -12.66 -9.45
CA SER A 24 3.90 -11.22 -9.59
C SER A 24 2.73 -10.65 -10.41
N SER A 25 1.79 -9.96 -9.76
CA SER A 25 0.51 -9.56 -10.37
C SER A 25 0.28 -8.05 -10.43
N PHE A 26 1.09 -7.23 -9.75
CA PHE A 26 0.86 -5.79 -9.68
C PHE A 26 1.53 -5.02 -10.82
N SER A 27 0.85 -3.99 -11.32
CA SER A 27 1.38 -3.08 -12.34
C SER A 27 1.02 -1.64 -12.01
N VAL A 28 1.85 -0.68 -12.42
CA VAL A 28 1.53 0.76 -12.29
C VAL A 28 0.83 1.20 -13.57
N SER A 29 -0.45 1.56 -13.47
CA SER A 29 -1.27 2.01 -14.62
C SER A 29 -1.16 3.52 -14.85
N ALA A 30 -0.89 4.30 -13.80
CA ALA A 30 -0.69 5.74 -13.91
C ALA A 30 0.25 6.23 -12.81
N ASP A 31 1.00 7.29 -13.11
CA ASP A 31 1.95 7.90 -12.19
C ASP A 31 1.88 9.42 -12.33
N LYS A 32 1.44 10.10 -11.27
CA LYS A 32 1.25 11.54 -11.25
C LYS A 32 1.96 12.14 -10.06
N TYR A 33 2.62 13.26 -10.27
CA TYR A 33 3.37 13.93 -9.21
C TYR A 33 3.30 15.44 -9.38
N GLY A 34 3.56 16.14 -8.28
CA GLY A 34 3.59 17.59 -8.29
C GLY A 34 3.94 18.18 -6.94
N LYS A 35 4.03 19.50 -6.92
CA LYS A 35 4.25 20.28 -5.71
C LYS A 35 2.92 20.85 -5.25
N VAL A 36 2.63 20.74 -3.96
CA VAL A 36 1.43 21.30 -3.36
C VAL A 36 1.65 22.80 -3.14
N GLU A 37 0.94 23.63 -3.90
CA GLU A 37 1.04 25.10 -3.86
C GLU A 37 -0.34 25.73 -3.64
N GLY A 38 -0.37 26.95 -3.08
CA GLY A 38 -1.61 27.68 -2.82
C GLY A 38 -2.65 26.82 -2.07
N ASN A 39 -3.82 26.66 -2.68
CA ASN A 39 -4.95 25.91 -2.11
C ASN A 39 -4.75 24.39 -2.16
N GLY A 40 -3.82 23.87 -2.98
CA GLY A 40 -3.58 22.44 -3.10
C GLY A 40 -3.23 21.99 -4.51
N ILE A 41 -3.21 20.67 -4.70
CA ILE A 41 -3.07 19.98 -5.98
C ILE A 41 -4.05 18.80 -6.03
N GLU A 42 -4.57 18.48 -7.20
CA GLU A 42 -5.46 17.34 -7.41
C GLU A 42 -5.01 16.50 -8.61
N PHE A 43 -5.19 15.18 -8.47
CA PHE A 43 -4.96 14.22 -9.54
C PHE A 43 -6.23 13.39 -9.77
N SER A 44 -6.62 13.21 -11.03
CA SER A 44 -7.74 12.35 -11.41
C SER A 44 -7.28 11.07 -12.09
N PHE A 45 -7.94 9.95 -11.80
CA PHE A 45 -7.63 8.63 -12.33
C PHE A 45 -8.90 7.95 -12.82
N SER A 46 -8.79 7.18 -13.90
CA SER A 46 -9.87 6.33 -14.37
C SER A 46 -9.77 4.96 -13.72
N GLU A 47 -10.88 4.47 -13.16
CA GLU A 47 -10.98 3.18 -12.49
C GLU A 47 -12.33 2.55 -12.86
N ASN A 48 -12.36 1.50 -13.68
CA ASN A 48 -13.60 0.75 -14.00
C ASN A 48 -14.82 1.64 -14.36
N ASN A 49 -14.65 2.59 -15.29
CA ASN A 49 -15.65 3.61 -15.70
C ASN A 49 -16.01 4.66 -14.64
N LYS A 50 -15.33 4.69 -13.50
CA LYS A 50 -15.42 5.73 -12.47
C LYS A 50 -14.23 6.68 -12.58
N THR A 51 -14.39 7.88 -12.06
CA THR A 51 -13.27 8.79 -11.84
C THR A 51 -12.94 8.85 -10.36
N ILE A 52 -11.71 8.52 -10.00
CA ILE A 52 -11.17 8.73 -8.66
C ILE A 52 -10.34 10.01 -8.67
N GLN A 53 -10.66 10.94 -7.77
CA GLN A 53 -9.86 12.13 -7.52
C GLN A 53 -9.07 11.98 -6.22
N ILE A 54 -7.79 12.32 -6.23
CA ILE A 54 -6.97 12.41 -5.01
C ILE A 54 -6.39 13.81 -4.97
N ALA A 55 -6.80 14.57 -3.97
CA ALA A 55 -6.39 15.95 -3.76
C ALA A 55 -5.57 16.10 -2.47
N PHE A 56 -4.60 16.99 -2.51
CA PHE A 56 -3.80 17.42 -1.37
C PHE A 56 -4.04 18.91 -1.16
N LEU A 57 -4.80 19.26 -0.12
CA LEU A 57 -5.21 20.65 0.14
C LEU A 57 -4.42 21.27 1.28
N THR A 58 -4.21 22.59 1.22
CA THR A 58 -3.73 23.39 2.35
C THR A 58 -4.91 24.08 3.01
N LYS A 59 -5.09 23.90 4.33
CA LYS A 59 -6.05 24.68 5.12
C LYS A 59 -5.47 24.95 6.50
N ASP A 60 -5.48 26.21 6.93
CA ASP A 60 -5.01 26.63 8.27
C ASP A 60 -3.57 26.15 8.60
N ASN A 61 -2.66 26.20 7.61
CA ASN A 61 -1.29 25.66 7.65
C ASN A 61 -1.19 24.14 7.87
N GLU A 62 -2.30 23.41 7.74
CA GLU A 62 -2.36 21.96 7.77
C GLU A 62 -2.55 21.38 6.36
N ARG A 63 -2.09 20.15 6.18
CA ARG A 63 -2.20 19.41 4.93
C ARG A 63 -3.28 18.34 5.07
N TYR A 64 -4.15 18.29 4.09
CA TYR A 64 -5.23 17.29 4.01
C TYR A 64 -5.11 16.49 2.73
N LEU A 65 -5.33 15.19 2.84
CA LEU A 65 -5.61 14.30 1.72
C LEU A 65 -7.10 14.13 1.60
N ILE A 66 -7.64 14.35 0.41
CA ILE A 66 -9.06 14.13 0.08
C ILE A 66 -9.12 13.12 -1.06
N ALA A 67 -9.96 12.10 -0.91
CA ALA A 67 -10.32 11.22 -2.01
C ALA A 67 -11.76 11.51 -2.43
N GLY A 68 -11.97 11.63 -3.73
CA GLY A 68 -13.27 11.82 -4.37
C GLY A 68 -13.57 10.70 -5.35
N LYS A 69 -14.87 10.46 -5.55
CA LYS A 69 -15.39 9.53 -6.55
C LYS A 69 -16.44 10.27 -7.38
N ASP A 70 -16.23 10.30 -8.69
CA ASP A 70 -17.13 10.93 -9.65
C ASP A 70 -17.44 12.40 -9.31
N GLY A 71 -16.47 13.10 -8.71
CA GLY A 71 -16.57 14.51 -8.33
C GLY A 71 -17.04 14.76 -6.89
N GLU A 72 -17.51 13.73 -6.18
CA GLU A 72 -17.97 13.83 -4.80
C GLU A 72 -16.88 13.40 -3.81
N PRO A 73 -16.57 14.19 -2.76
CA PRO A 73 -15.60 13.80 -1.74
C PRO A 73 -16.15 12.65 -0.88
N ILE A 74 -15.39 11.57 -0.76
CA ILE A 74 -15.76 10.37 0.01
C ILE A 74 -14.83 10.11 1.21
N TYR A 75 -13.71 10.82 1.27
CA TYR A 75 -12.74 10.68 2.34
C TYR A 75 -11.93 11.96 2.52
N ALA A 76 -11.61 12.28 3.76
CA ALA A 76 -10.67 13.34 4.09
C ALA A 76 -9.87 12.95 5.34
N ALA A 77 -8.56 13.15 5.31
CA ALA A 77 -7.71 12.98 6.46
C ALA A 77 -6.58 14.01 6.49
N LYS A 78 -6.21 14.43 7.69
CA LYS A 78 -5.00 15.22 7.91
C LYS A 78 -3.78 14.33 7.67
N ILE A 79 -2.79 14.85 6.96
CA ILE A 79 -1.53 14.16 6.65
C ILE A 79 -0.34 15.04 7.06
N PRO A 80 0.90 14.49 7.11
CA PRO A 80 2.09 15.31 7.30
C PRO A 80 2.17 16.45 6.27
N ASN A 81 2.83 17.55 6.64
CA ASN A 81 2.92 18.75 5.82
C ASN A 81 3.97 18.61 4.70
N VAL A 82 3.81 17.58 3.87
CA VAL A 82 4.63 17.32 2.68
C VAL A 82 4.39 18.41 1.62
N LYS A 83 5.43 18.71 0.85
CA LYS A 83 5.43 19.71 -0.22
C LYS A 83 5.36 19.07 -1.61
N TYR A 84 6.04 17.95 -1.77
CA TYR A 84 6.06 17.17 -3.00
C TYR A 84 5.23 15.92 -2.78
N VAL A 85 4.37 15.60 -3.73
CA VAL A 85 3.47 14.45 -3.65
C VAL A 85 3.50 13.68 -4.96
N ARG A 86 3.35 12.36 -4.85
CA ARG A 86 3.25 11.44 -5.97
C ARG A 86 2.16 10.43 -5.67
N VAL A 87 1.34 10.16 -6.66
CA VAL A 87 0.28 9.16 -6.60
C VAL A 87 0.46 8.21 -7.77
N LYS A 88 0.76 6.96 -7.46
CA LYS A 88 0.79 5.88 -8.44
C LYS A 88 -0.50 5.07 -8.31
N GLN A 89 -1.25 4.98 -9.40
CA GLN A 89 -2.34 4.02 -9.50
C GLN A 89 -1.73 2.65 -9.81
N VAL A 90 -1.99 1.70 -8.94
CA VAL A 90 -1.54 0.32 -9.01
C VAL A 90 -2.74 -0.56 -9.34
N TYR A 91 -2.55 -1.52 -10.23
CA TYR A 91 -3.55 -2.45 -10.68
C TYR A 91 -3.05 -3.87 -10.49
N ASP A 92 -3.85 -4.69 -9.80
CA ASP A 92 -3.66 -6.13 -9.71
C ASP A 92 -4.22 -6.81 -10.95
N THR A 93 -3.34 -7.38 -11.76
CA THR A 93 -3.68 -8.00 -13.05
C THR A 93 -4.47 -9.29 -12.91
N GLU A 94 -4.45 -9.94 -11.75
CA GLU A 94 -5.20 -11.16 -11.49
C GLU A 94 -6.66 -10.87 -11.10
N THR A 95 -6.85 -9.89 -10.22
CA THR A 95 -8.16 -9.61 -9.59
C THR A 95 -8.90 -8.43 -10.23
N GLY A 96 -8.20 -7.59 -11.00
CA GLY A 96 -8.77 -6.38 -11.56
C GLY A 96 -8.86 -5.22 -10.57
N LYS A 97 -8.29 -5.37 -9.36
CA LYS A 97 -8.42 -4.37 -8.29
C LYS A 97 -7.39 -3.26 -8.42
N TYR A 98 -7.84 -2.06 -8.08
CA TYR A 98 -7.00 -0.87 -8.05
C TYR A 98 -6.66 -0.47 -6.62
N ALA A 99 -5.44 0.02 -6.46
CA ALA A 99 -4.98 0.68 -5.26
C ALA A 99 -4.09 1.88 -5.65
N TYR A 100 -3.80 2.73 -4.68
CA TYR A 100 -3.08 3.97 -4.87
C TYR A 100 -1.94 4.03 -3.88
N ILE A 101 -0.72 4.07 -4.39
CA ILE A 101 0.45 4.40 -3.60
C ILE A 101 0.51 5.91 -3.52
N ILE A 102 0.42 6.43 -2.30
CA ILE A 102 0.41 7.85 -2.00
C ILE A 102 1.71 8.16 -1.26
N SER A 103 2.60 8.86 -1.94
CA SER A 103 3.90 9.24 -1.42
C SER A 103 4.04 10.75 -1.33
N GLY A 104 4.82 11.23 -0.39
CA GLY A 104 5.19 12.63 -0.34
C GLY A 104 6.41 12.91 0.52
N SER A 105 7.02 14.07 0.27
CA SER A 105 8.18 14.55 1.02
C SER A 105 8.17 16.07 1.19
N ILE A 106 8.85 16.52 2.24
CA ILE A 106 9.05 17.92 2.59
C ILE A 106 10.15 18.55 1.71
N ASN A 107 11.14 17.75 1.28
CA ASN A 107 12.40 18.24 0.71
C ASN A 107 12.54 17.99 -0.79
N SER A 108 12.14 16.81 -1.27
CA SER A 108 12.36 16.37 -2.65
C SER A 108 11.28 15.38 -3.10
N MET A 109 11.28 14.97 -4.38
CA MET A 109 10.37 13.92 -4.87
C MET A 109 10.89 12.50 -4.60
N ASP A 110 12.16 12.38 -4.23
CA ASP A 110 12.86 11.09 -4.09
C ASP A 110 12.92 10.60 -2.64
N ASP A 111 12.60 11.47 -1.65
CA ASP A 111 12.41 11.07 -0.25
C ASP A 111 10.94 10.69 0.03
N SER A 112 10.69 9.92 1.09
CA SER A 112 9.34 9.52 1.50
C SER A 112 9.08 9.80 2.99
N ASP A 113 8.61 11.03 3.29
CA ASP A 113 8.06 11.40 4.61
C ASP A 113 6.62 10.87 4.80
N LEU A 114 5.95 10.56 3.69
CA LEU A 114 4.64 9.93 3.61
C LEU A 114 4.72 8.78 2.61
N SER A 115 4.19 7.62 3.00
CA SER A 115 3.97 6.46 2.12
C SER A 115 2.74 5.72 2.62
N LEU A 116 1.68 5.66 1.83
CA LEU A 116 0.44 4.95 2.16
C LEU A 116 -0.02 4.13 0.95
N LEU A 117 -0.66 2.99 1.21
CA LEU A 117 -1.47 2.30 0.21
C LEU A 117 -2.94 2.49 0.57
N MET A 118 -3.68 3.09 -0.35
CA MET A 118 -5.11 3.38 -0.17
C MET A 118 -5.91 2.96 -1.40
N GLY A 119 -7.23 2.94 -1.31
CA GLY A 119 -8.07 2.74 -2.49
C GLY A 119 -9.54 2.67 -2.17
N TYR A 120 -10.35 2.57 -3.22
CA TYR A 120 -11.79 2.45 -3.07
C TYR A 120 -12.19 0.98 -2.90
N ASP A 121 -12.90 0.67 -1.83
CA ASP A 121 -13.48 -0.66 -1.59
C ASP A 121 -14.91 -0.65 -2.14
N GLU A 122 -15.13 -1.33 -3.27
CA GLU A 122 -16.45 -1.37 -3.91
C GLU A 122 -17.52 -2.06 -3.06
N GLN A 123 -17.15 -3.00 -2.20
CA GLN A 123 -18.12 -3.72 -1.36
C GLN A 123 -18.60 -2.85 -0.19
N LYS A 124 -17.71 -2.02 0.34
CA LYS A 124 -18.02 -1.08 1.44
C LYS A 124 -18.46 0.30 0.95
N GLU A 125 -18.36 0.53 -0.36
CA GLU A 125 -18.55 1.82 -1.02
C GLU A 125 -17.75 2.97 -0.37
N ALA A 126 -16.54 2.68 0.10
CA ALA A 126 -15.76 3.60 0.92
C ALA A 126 -14.26 3.59 0.57
N TRP A 127 -13.61 4.73 0.74
CA TRP A 127 -12.15 4.83 0.65
C TRP A 127 -11.50 4.17 1.88
N GLN A 128 -10.48 3.34 1.65
CA GLN A 128 -9.79 2.57 2.67
C GLN A 128 -8.30 2.93 2.71
N LEU A 129 -7.75 2.93 3.92
CA LEU A 129 -6.31 2.90 4.15
C LEU A 129 -5.89 1.44 4.33
N TYR A 130 -5.30 0.85 3.30
CA TYR A 130 -4.90 -0.56 3.30
C TYR A 130 -3.57 -0.78 4.02
N VAL A 131 -2.56 0.04 3.72
CA VAL A 131 -1.22 -0.07 4.31
C VAL A 131 -0.79 1.28 4.83
N ASN A 132 -0.49 1.31 6.13
CA ASN A 132 0.21 2.40 6.78
C ASN A 132 1.52 1.84 7.37
N PRO A 133 2.69 2.29 6.91
CA PRO A 133 3.98 1.81 7.41
C PRO A 133 4.16 1.97 8.92
N ILE A 134 3.42 2.83 9.62
CA ILE A 134 3.54 2.88 11.09
C ILE A 134 3.11 1.58 11.78
N ASN A 135 2.33 0.73 11.08
CA ASN A 135 1.77 -0.51 11.62
C ASN A 135 2.65 -1.74 11.34
N TYR A 136 3.79 -1.59 10.68
CA TYR A 136 4.69 -2.71 10.37
C TYR A 136 5.99 -2.57 11.17
N TYR A 137 6.59 -3.72 11.47
CA TYR A 137 7.81 -3.77 12.26
C TYR A 137 9.00 -3.23 11.45
N ASN A 138 9.73 -2.28 12.03
CA ASN A 138 10.93 -1.71 11.42
C ASN A 138 12.15 -1.99 12.32
N PRO A 139 12.91 -3.08 12.06
CA PRO A 139 14.11 -3.42 12.82
C PRO A 139 15.30 -2.50 12.52
N LEU A 140 15.27 -1.74 11.41
CA LEU A 140 16.35 -0.82 11.01
C LEU A 140 16.26 0.53 11.74
N GLY A 141 15.16 0.76 12.44
CA GLY A 141 14.96 1.91 13.32
C GLY A 141 14.67 3.21 12.57
N LYS A 142 14.77 4.32 13.32
CA LYS A 142 14.27 5.65 12.90
C LYS A 142 14.96 6.26 11.67
N TYR A 143 16.08 5.70 11.21
CA TYR A 143 16.81 6.18 10.04
C TYR A 143 16.41 5.46 8.75
N ALA A 144 15.53 4.46 8.85
CA ALA A 144 15.03 3.75 7.70
C ALA A 144 13.72 4.39 7.22
N GLU A 145 13.72 4.84 5.97
CA GLU A 145 12.58 5.48 5.34
C GLU A 145 11.64 4.43 4.75
N ALA A 146 10.35 4.59 5.01
CA ALA A 146 9.33 3.70 4.52
C ALA A 146 8.92 4.08 3.09
N ASN A 147 9.02 3.13 2.17
CA ASN A 147 8.65 3.31 0.78
C ASN A 147 7.73 2.19 0.33
N ILE A 148 6.59 2.54 -0.28
CA ILE A 148 5.73 1.57 -0.96
C ILE A 148 5.94 1.72 -2.46
N TYR A 149 6.20 0.62 -3.16
CA TYR A 149 6.45 0.63 -4.60
C TYR A 149 6.09 -0.71 -5.23
N VAL A 150 6.00 -0.73 -6.56
CA VAL A 150 5.87 -1.95 -7.34
C VAL A 150 7.19 -2.23 -8.04
N GLU A 151 7.73 -3.43 -7.88
CA GLU A 151 8.94 -3.89 -8.56
C GLU A 151 8.77 -5.35 -8.97
N ASN A 152 9.11 -5.68 -10.22
CA ASN A 152 8.97 -7.03 -10.77
C ASN A 152 7.58 -7.67 -10.55
N GLY A 153 6.55 -6.83 -10.58
CA GLY A 153 5.14 -7.19 -10.36
C GLY A 153 4.76 -7.51 -8.91
N GLU A 154 5.63 -7.24 -7.95
CA GLU A 154 5.33 -7.33 -6.52
C GLU A 154 5.04 -5.94 -5.96
N LEU A 155 4.05 -5.83 -5.07
CA LEU A 155 3.77 -4.62 -4.30
C LEU A 155 4.49 -4.72 -2.96
N ILE A 156 5.44 -3.82 -2.72
CA ILE A 156 6.41 -3.95 -1.63
C ILE A 156 6.33 -2.71 -0.73
N LEU A 157 6.28 -2.92 0.59
CA LEU A 157 6.71 -1.93 1.58
C LEU A 157 8.14 -2.26 1.99
N ALA A 158 9.06 -1.32 1.80
CA ALA A 158 10.43 -1.42 2.26
C ALA A 158 10.77 -0.31 3.25
N TYR A 159 11.41 -0.65 4.37
CA TYR A 159 12.17 0.31 5.16
C TYR A 159 13.61 0.30 4.70
N ARG A 160 14.09 1.40 4.12
CA ARG A 160 15.42 1.47 3.51
C ARG A 160 16.31 2.43 4.28
N VAL A 161 17.54 2.01 4.59
CA VAL A 161 18.58 2.90 5.11
C VAL A 161 19.49 3.29 3.95
N MET A 162 19.56 4.59 3.66
CA MET A 162 20.46 5.12 2.64
C MET A 162 21.91 4.87 3.05
N SER A 163 22.58 3.97 2.33
CA SER A 163 23.97 3.56 2.58
C SER A 163 24.58 2.91 1.35
N LEU A 164 25.90 2.68 1.36
CA LEU A 164 26.65 2.03 0.28
C LEU A 164 26.19 0.57 0.01
N HIS A 165 25.61 -0.08 1.01
CA HIS A 165 25.05 -1.43 0.95
C HIS A 165 23.64 -1.42 1.54
N PRO A 166 22.65 -0.94 0.76
CA PRO A 166 21.32 -0.68 1.28
C PRO A 166 20.67 -1.98 1.75
N LYS A 167 20.47 -2.08 3.07
CA LYS A 167 19.60 -3.08 3.66
C LYS A 167 18.18 -2.55 3.67
N ALA A 168 17.24 -3.46 3.40
CA ALA A 168 15.82 -3.16 3.46
C ALA A 168 15.09 -4.20 4.30
N GLN A 169 14.21 -3.78 5.21
CA GLN A 169 13.18 -4.67 5.74
C GLN A 169 12.00 -4.64 4.76
N GLU A 170 11.58 -5.78 4.23
CA GLU A 170 10.57 -5.84 3.17
C GLU A 170 9.33 -6.66 3.54
N TYR A 171 8.18 -6.12 3.12
CA TYR A 171 6.87 -6.75 3.22
C TYR A 171 6.26 -6.80 1.82
N HIS A 172 5.97 -8.00 1.34
CA HIS A 172 5.40 -8.23 0.01
C HIS A 172 3.90 -8.46 0.15
N PHE A 173 3.12 -7.58 -0.46
CA PHE A 173 1.67 -7.59 -0.39
C PHE A 173 1.05 -8.38 -1.53
N PHE A 174 -0.10 -8.97 -1.23
CA PHE A 174 -0.97 -9.62 -2.19
C PHE A 174 -2.41 -9.30 -1.84
N TRP A 175 -3.29 -9.29 -2.84
CA TRP A 175 -4.71 -9.19 -2.59
C TRP A 175 -5.28 -10.52 -2.10
N ASP A 176 -5.95 -10.53 -0.94
CA ASP A 176 -6.66 -11.70 -0.44
C ASP A 176 -8.17 -11.55 -0.65
N GLU A 177 -8.70 -12.31 -1.60
CA GLU A 177 -10.13 -12.29 -1.92
C GLU A 177 -11.02 -12.78 -0.77
N ASN A 178 -10.51 -13.61 0.14
CA ASN A 178 -11.32 -14.12 1.24
C ASN A 178 -11.60 -13.04 2.29
N SER A 179 -10.62 -12.17 2.55
CA SER A 179 -10.76 -11.07 3.51
C SER A 179 -11.15 -9.73 2.87
N ASN A 180 -11.14 -9.65 1.53
CA ASN A 180 -11.28 -8.41 0.77
C ASN A 180 -10.30 -7.34 1.29
N TRP A 181 -9.06 -7.75 1.52
CA TRP A 181 -7.99 -6.92 2.08
C TRP A 181 -6.62 -7.35 1.55
N PHE A 182 -5.60 -6.52 1.79
CA PHE A 182 -4.22 -6.89 1.50
C PHE A 182 -3.66 -7.80 2.58
N GLY A 183 -3.29 -9.02 2.19
CA GLY A 183 -2.39 -9.88 2.96
C GLY A 183 -0.93 -9.51 2.69
N TYR A 184 -0.01 -10.02 3.51
CA TYR A 184 1.42 -9.81 3.28
C TYR A 184 2.29 -10.98 3.74
N LYS A 185 3.49 -11.04 3.18
CA LYS A 185 4.61 -11.87 3.66
C LYS A 185 5.74 -10.96 4.13
N ASP A 186 6.26 -11.25 5.31
CA ASP A 186 7.47 -10.61 5.84
C ASP A 186 8.71 -11.33 5.28
N TYR A 187 9.53 -10.64 4.50
CA TYR A 187 10.74 -11.18 3.89
C TYR A 187 11.99 -10.94 4.75
N GLY A 188 11.83 -10.26 5.89
CA GLY A 188 12.91 -9.86 6.77
C GLY A 188 13.83 -8.82 6.14
N ILE A 189 15.08 -8.82 6.61
CA ILE A 189 16.11 -7.92 6.09
C ILE A 189 16.73 -8.55 4.84
N VAL A 190 16.54 -7.89 3.71
CA VAL A 190 17.18 -8.19 2.43
C VAL A 190 18.32 -7.21 2.14
N GLN A 191 19.22 -7.59 1.25
CA GLN A 191 20.32 -6.77 0.78
C GLN A 191 20.27 -6.69 -0.75
N HIS A 192 20.17 -5.46 -1.26
CA HIS A 192 20.15 -5.15 -2.70
C HIS A 192 21.52 -4.68 -3.19
#